data_AF-A0A351HW10-F1
#
_entry.id   AF-A0A351HW10-F1
#
_cell.length_a   1.000
_cell.length_b   1.000
_cell.length_c   1.000
_cell.angle_alpha   90.00
_cell.angle_beta   90.00
_cell.angle_gamma   90.00
#
_symmetry.space_group_name_H-M   'P 1'
#
loop_
_entity.id
_entity.type
_entity.pdbx_description
1 polymer ?
#
loop_
_entity_poly.entity_id
_entity_poly.type
_entity_poly.pdbx_seq_one_letter_code
_entity_poly.pdbx_strand_id
1 'polypeptide(L)'
;MKFGKFLLITTITLASLLVGCYPYARYIEPNLLMVNREKLVSSKLEAPLKIVFFGDTHLGEFNDNGQLEQIVTKINAENADLVVFTGDLIGSSGDFTVNPDTIAQSLAEIHATYGKVAVIGNHEYALLDQYNYSDLMNAAGFEVLINDWLDISEL
;
A
#
# COMPACT_ATOMS: atom_id res chain seq x y z
N MET A 1 -44.10 2.46 31.99
CA MET A 1 -43.97 3.23 30.73
C MET A 1 -42.58 3.83 30.47
N LYS A 2 -41.77 4.17 31.49
CA LYS A 2 -40.42 4.76 31.30
C LYS A 2 -39.34 3.76 30.87
N PHE A 3 -39.35 2.55 31.42
CA PHE A 3 -38.37 1.51 31.11
C PHE A 3 -38.44 1.00 29.66
N GLY A 4 -39.65 0.76 29.13
CA GLY A 4 -39.82 0.34 27.73
C GLY A 4 -39.39 1.40 26.71
N LYS A 5 -39.60 2.70 27.02
CA LYS A 5 -39.10 3.81 26.18
C LYS A 5 -37.58 3.89 26.20
N PHE A 6 -36.96 3.69 27.37
CA PHE A 6 -35.51 3.63 27.50
C PHE A 6 -34.91 2.49 26.66
N LEU A 7 -35.45 1.27 26.81
CA LEU A 7 -35.01 0.10 26.05
C LEU A 7 -35.14 0.32 24.54
N LEU A 8 -36.26 0.89 24.08
CA LEU A 8 -36.49 1.19 22.66
C LEU A 8 -35.45 2.18 22.11
N ILE A 9 -35.16 3.27 22.83
CA ILE A 9 -34.17 4.27 22.42
C ILE A 9 -32.78 3.63 22.33
N THR A 10 -32.38 2.86 23.35
CA THR A 10 -31.09 2.17 23.35
C THR A 10 -30.95 1.21 22.17
N THR A 11 -31.98 0.41 21.89
CA THR A 11 -31.98 -0.52 20.75
C THR A 11 -31.87 0.22 19.42
N ILE A 12 -32.61 1.32 19.24
CA ILE A 12 -32.52 2.14 18.02
C ILE A 12 -31.12 2.72 17.87
N THR A 13 -30.54 3.29 18.93
CA THR A 13 -29.18 3.85 18.89
C THR A 13 -28.14 2.78 18.51
N LEU A 14 -28.19 1.60 19.12
CA LEU A 14 -27.27 0.51 18.79
C LEU A 14 -27.45 0.02 17.35
N ALA A 15 -28.70 -0.13 16.89
CA ALA A 15 -28.98 -0.50 15.51
C ALA A 15 -28.46 0.57 14.52
N SER A 16 -28.64 1.86 14.82
CA SER A 16 -28.13 2.96 14.00
C SER A 16 -26.60 2.99 13.95
N LEU A 17 -25.93 2.72 15.08
CA LEU A 17 -24.46 2.62 15.10
C LEU A 17 -23.97 1.45 14.28
N LEU A 18 -24.61 0.28 14.36
CA LEU A 18 -24.24 -0.87 13.53
C LEU A 18 -24.44 -0.59 12.04
N VAL A 19 -25.58 0.00 11.66
CA VAL A 19 -25.91 0.35 10.27
C VAL A 19 -25.03 1.47 9.74
N GLY A 20 -24.49 2.36 10.59
CA GLY A 20 -23.55 3.40 10.18
C GLY A 20 -22.10 2.89 10.12
N CYS A 21 -21.63 2.28 11.20
CA CYS A 21 -20.23 1.88 11.37
C CYS A 21 -19.85 0.69 10.48
N TYR A 22 -20.72 -0.32 10.35
CA TYR A 22 -20.36 -1.51 9.55
C TYR A 22 -20.18 -1.18 8.07
N PRO A 23 -21.10 -0.50 7.37
CA PRO A 23 -20.88 -0.16 5.98
C PRO A 23 -19.72 0.81 5.79
N TYR A 24 -19.53 1.75 6.72
CA TYR A 24 -18.37 2.63 6.68
C TYR A 24 -17.06 1.85 6.75
N ALA A 25 -16.91 0.99 7.75
CA ALA A 25 -15.71 0.17 7.95
C ALA A 25 -15.51 -0.88 6.84
N ARG A 26 -16.58 -1.41 6.23
CA ARG A 26 -16.48 -2.48 5.24
C ARG A 26 -16.29 -1.98 3.81
N TYR A 27 -16.87 -0.83 3.46
CA TYR A 27 -16.97 -0.36 2.08
C TYR A 27 -16.41 1.04 1.86
N ILE A 28 -16.39 1.92 2.87
CA ILE A 28 -15.92 3.30 2.70
C ILE A 28 -14.44 3.40 3.07
N GLU A 29 -14.11 3.14 4.33
CA GLU A 29 -12.76 3.34 4.87
C GLU A 29 -11.65 2.59 4.12
N PRO A 30 -11.82 1.31 3.72
CA PRO A 30 -10.80 0.60 2.95
C PRO A 30 -10.54 1.17 1.54
N ASN A 31 -11.49 1.94 1.02
CA ASN A 31 -11.37 2.62 -0.29
C ASN A 31 -10.92 4.08 -0.14
N LEU A 32 -10.71 4.58 1.08
CA LEU A 32 -10.20 5.93 1.34
C LEU A 32 -8.68 5.96 1.29
N LEU A 33 -8.12 5.86 0.08
CA LEU A 33 -6.68 5.98 -0.12
C LEU A 33 -6.21 7.43 0.13
N MET A 34 -5.49 7.63 1.23
CA MET A 34 -4.97 8.94 1.66
C MET A 34 -3.48 9.10 1.30
N VAL A 35 -3.08 10.31 0.95
CA VAL A 35 -1.68 10.68 0.76
C VAL A 35 -1.26 11.62 1.89
N ASN A 36 -0.43 11.12 2.79
CA ASN A 36 0.16 11.90 3.87
C ASN A 36 1.50 12.50 3.39
N ARG A 37 1.73 13.78 3.66
CA ARG A 37 2.93 14.49 3.23
C ARG A 37 3.63 15.09 4.44
N GLU A 38 4.82 14.60 4.71
CA GLU A 38 5.67 15.08 5.79
C GLU A 38 6.91 15.77 5.23
N LYS A 39 7.26 16.93 5.81
CA LYS A 39 8.46 17.68 5.40
C LYS A 39 9.53 17.53 6.46
N LEU A 40 10.60 16.81 6.11
CA LEU A 40 11.80 16.69 6.92
C LEU A 40 12.85 17.70 6.45
N VAL A 41 13.53 18.37 7.38
CA VAL A 41 14.58 19.34 7.08
C VAL A 41 15.88 18.83 7.68
N SER A 42 16.92 18.73 6.86
CA SER A 42 18.25 18.29 7.26
C SER A 42 19.29 19.21 6.64
N SER A 43 20.29 19.62 7.44
CA SER A 43 21.45 20.35 6.93
C SER A 43 22.39 19.50 6.08
N LYS A 44 22.14 18.19 6.01
CA LYS A 44 22.91 17.24 5.19
C LYS A 44 22.37 17.08 3.76
N LEU A 45 21.25 17.73 3.43
CA LEU A 45 20.67 17.69 2.09
C LEU A 45 21.04 18.96 1.33
N GLU A 46 21.68 18.78 0.17
CA GLU A 46 22.07 19.88 -0.71
C GLU A 46 20.87 20.40 -1.54
N ALA A 47 19.92 19.52 -1.85
CA ALA A 47 18.69 19.83 -2.57
C ALA A 47 17.46 19.13 -1.93
N PRO A 48 16.24 19.65 -2.14
CA PRO A 48 15.03 18.95 -1.75
C PRO A 48 14.90 17.60 -2.47
N LEU A 49 14.50 16.57 -1.72
CA LEU A 49 14.22 15.24 -2.24
C LEU A 49 12.80 14.84 -1.87
N LYS A 50 12.00 14.39 -2.85
CA LYS A 50 10.67 13.86 -2.61
C LYS A 50 10.67 12.35 -2.74
N ILE A 51 10.43 11.68 -1.60
CA ILE A 51 10.34 10.23 -1.54
C ILE A 51 8.88 9.84 -1.27
N VAL A 52 8.35 8.92 -2.07
CA VAL A 52 7.07 8.28 -1.80
C VAL A 52 7.31 6.90 -1.20
N PHE A 53 6.73 6.66 -0.03
CA PHE A 53 6.71 5.36 0.63
C PHE A 53 5.33 4.73 0.49
N PHE A 54 5.29 3.45 0.15
CA PHE A 54 4.08 2.63 0.18
C PHE A 54 4.46 1.18 0.48
N GLY A 55 3.52 0.39 0.98
CA GLY A 55 3.75 -0.98 1.43
C GLY A 55 2.45 -1.62 1.86
N ASP A 56 2.54 -2.87 2.33
CA ASP A 56 1.45 -3.58 3.01
C ASP A 56 0.17 -3.63 2.15
N THR A 57 0.35 -3.73 0.83
CA THR A 57 -0.76 -3.73 -0.11
C THR A 57 -1.57 -5.02 -0.01
N HIS A 58 -0.98 -6.14 0.42
CA HIS A 58 -1.66 -7.42 0.61
C HIS A 58 -2.69 -7.73 -0.50
N LEU A 59 -2.22 -7.66 -1.76
CA LEU A 59 -3.03 -7.90 -2.94
C LEU A 59 -3.62 -9.31 -2.87
N GLY A 60 -4.89 -9.43 -3.26
CA GLY A 60 -5.67 -10.66 -3.20
C GLY A 60 -6.36 -10.93 -1.85
N GLU A 61 -5.88 -10.37 -0.73
CA GLU A 61 -6.51 -10.52 0.59
C GLU A 61 -7.38 -9.31 0.94
N PHE A 62 -6.83 -8.11 0.78
CA PHE A 62 -7.54 -6.86 1.09
C PHE A 62 -7.70 -5.93 -0.11
N ASN A 63 -6.76 -5.99 -1.05
CA ASN A 63 -6.73 -5.11 -2.21
C ASN A 63 -6.83 -5.87 -3.54
N ASP A 64 -7.54 -5.28 -4.49
CA ASP A 64 -7.63 -5.76 -5.87
C ASP A 64 -6.81 -4.91 -6.86
N ASN A 65 -6.84 -5.30 -8.15
CA ASN A 65 -6.14 -4.56 -9.21
C ASN A 65 -6.63 -3.11 -9.35
N GLY A 66 -7.92 -2.84 -9.09
CA GLY A 66 -8.45 -1.48 -9.16
C GLY A 66 -7.90 -0.60 -8.05
N GLN A 67 -7.70 -1.13 -6.86
CA GLN A 67 -7.02 -0.41 -5.77
C GLN A 67 -5.54 -0.20 -6.07
N LEU A 68 -4.86 -1.18 -6.69
CA LEU A 68 -3.48 -1.00 -7.14
C LEU A 68 -3.35 0.12 -8.18
N GLU A 69 -4.27 0.19 -9.16
CA GLU A 69 -4.31 1.29 -10.13
C GLU A 69 -4.50 2.67 -9.47
N GLN A 70 -5.33 2.76 -8.43
CA GLN A 70 -5.49 3.99 -7.65
C GLN A 70 -4.20 4.37 -6.91
N ILE A 71 -3.48 3.39 -6.35
CA ILE A 71 -2.18 3.60 -5.72
C ILE A 71 -1.19 4.15 -6.74
N VAL A 72 -1.01 3.47 -7.88
CA VAL A 72 -0.11 3.90 -8.97
C VAL A 72 -0.44 5.33 -9.42
N THR A 73 -1.73 5.62 -9.64
CA THR A 73 -2.20 6.96 -10.05
C THR A 73 -1.80 8.03 -9.04
N LYS A 74 -1.98 7.78 -7.73
CA LYS A 74 -1.62 8.73 -6.68
C LYS A 74 -0.12 8.89 -6.52
N ILE A 75 0.65 7.80 -6.61
CA ILE A 75 2.12 7.84 -6.57
C ILE A 75 2.64 8.73 -7.70
N ASN A 76 2.19 8.51 -8.94
CA ASN A 76 2.62 9.29 -10.09
C ASN A 76 2.22 10.77 -9.98
N ALA A 77 1.07 11.09 -9.38
CA ALA A 77 0.66 12.46 -9.13
C ALA A 77 1.60 13.23 -8.17
N GLU A 78 2.35 12.53 -7.32
CA GLU A 78 3.33 13.16 -6.44
C GLU A 78 4.58 13.65 -7.17
N ASN A 79 4.87 13.17 -8.39
CA ASN A 79 6.12 13.45 -9.11
C ASN A 79 7.33 13.19 -8.20
N ALA A 80 7.47 11.94 -7.77
CA ALA A 80 8.47 11.51 -6.81
C ALA A 80 9.87 11.44 -7.44
N ASP A 81 10.88 11.74 -6.65
CA ASP A 81 12.27 11.51 -7.03
C ASP A 81 12.66 10.05 -6.79
N LEU A 82 12.18 9.45 -5.71
CA LEU A 82 12.35 8.04 -5.39
C LEU A 82 11.02 7.45 -4.91
N VAL A 83 10.71 6.24 -5.35
CA VAL A 83 9.60 5.45 -4.81
C VAL A 83 10.17 4.25 -4.05
N VAL A 84 9.70 4.05 -2.82
CA VAL A 84 10.14 2.97 -1.92
C VAL A 84 8.94 2.09 -1.59
N PHE A 85 9.03 0.82 -1.96
CA PHE A 85 8.07 -0.20 -1.55
C PHE A 85 8.59 -0.96 -0.33
N THR A 86 7.85 -0.93 0.79
CA THR A 86 8.31 -1.44 2.09
C THR A 86 7.96 -2.91 2.37
N GLY A 87 7.46 -3.65 1.37
CA GLY A 87 7.14 -5.07 1.48
C GLY A 87 5.64 -5.33 1.68
N ASP A 88 5.30 -6.60 1.90
CA ASP A 88 3.95 -7.13 2.08
C ASP A 88 3.04 -6.84 0.87
N LEU A 89 3.52 -7.22 -0.31
CA LEU A 89 2.82 -7.08 -1.59
C LEU A 89 1.61 -8.00 -1.65
N ILE A 90 1.76 -9.26 -1.22
CA ILE A 90 0.73 -10.31 -1.33
C ILE A 90 0.24 -10.71 0.07
N GLY A 91 -1.05 -11.06 0.16
CA GLY A 91 -1.66 -11.53 1.40
C GLY A 91 -1.05 -12.82 1.98
N SER A 92 -1.30 -13.06 3.26
CA SER A 92 -0.79 -14.21 4.04
C SER A 92 -1.17 -15.58 3.51
N SER A 93 -2.29 -15.67 2.79
CA SER A 93 -2.79 -16.90 2.21
C SER A 93 -2.00 -17.36 0.98
N GLY A 94 -1.10 -16.50 0.44
CA GLY A 94 -0.47 -16.75 -0.86
C GLY A 94 -1.50 -16.89 -1.99
N ASP A 95 -2.72 -16.38 -1.78
CA ASP A 95 -3.81 -16.55 -2.71
C ASP A 95 -3.60 -15.60 -3.89
N PHE A 96 -2.89 -16.09 -4.91
CA PHE A 96 -2.69 -15.43 -6.20
C PHE A 96 -3.98 -15.37 -7.02
N THR A 97 -5.09 -14.98 -6.38
CA THR A 97 -6.31 -14.54 -7.08
C THR A 97 -5.98 -13.46 -8.11
N VAL A 98 -4.90 -12.72 -7.87
CA VAL A 98 -4.28 -11.79 -8.81
C VAL A 98 -3.03 -12.42 -9.44
N ASN A 99 -2.97 -12.39 -10.78
CA ASN A 99 -1.82 -12.88 -11.54
C ASN A 99 -0.57 -12.00 -11.28
N PRO A 100 0.57 -12.59 -10.85
CA PRO A 100 1.86 -11.90 -10.68
C PRO A 100 2.28 -11.02 -11.85
N ASP A 101 2.05 -11.46 -13.10
CA ASP A 101 2.41 -10.68 -14.29
C ASP A 101 1.59 -9.39 -14.40
N THR A 102 0.31 -9.45 -14.02
CA THR A 102 -0.56 -8.27 -14.00
C THR A 102 -0.14 -7.30 -12.90
N ILE A 103 0.26 -7.82 -11.73
CA ILE A 103 0.80 -6.99 -10.64
C ILE A 103 2.07 -6.28 -11.11
N ALA A 104 3.00 -7.01 -11.72
CA ALA A 104 4.25 -6.46 -12.22
C ALA A 104 4.00 -5.38 -13.29
N GLN A 105 3.05 -5.61 -14.20
CA GLN A 105 2.65 -4.62 -15.21
C GLN A 105 2.08 -3.35 -14.57
N SER A 106 1.16 -3.46 -13.61
CA SER A 106 0.61 -2.29 -12.92
C SER A 106 1.69 -1.52 -12.15
N LEU A 107 2.60 -2.21 -11.45
CA LEU A 107 3.71 -1.58 -10.73
C LEU A 107 4.76 -0.96 -11.66
N ALA A 108 4.90 -1.48 -12.89
CA ALA A 108 5.80 -0.91 -13.90
C ALA A 108 5.40 0.50 -14.31
N GLU A 109 4.10 0.82 -14.28
CA GLU A 109 3.56 2.16 -14.59
C GLU A 109 3.91 3.22 -13.53
N ILE A 110 4.51 2.84 -12.40
CA ILE A 110 5.04 3.81 -11.43
C ILE A 110 6.29 4.48 -12.01
N HIS A 111 6.34 5.81 -11.92
CA HIS A 111 7.44 6.64 -12.37
C HIS A 111 8.10 7.40 -11.22
N ALA A 112 9.43 7.48 -11.27
CA ALA A 112 10.26 8.21 -10.31
C ALA A 112 11.55 8.69 -10.99
N THR A 113 12.07 9.85 -10.58
CA THR A 113 13.25 10.48 -11.21
C THR A 113 14.50 9.61 -11.14
N TYR A 114 14.84 9.10 -9.95
CA TYR A 114 16.06 8.33 -9.67
C TYR A 114 15.80 6.81 -9.60
N GLY A 115 14.54 6.40 -9.61
CA GLY A 115 14.16 4.99 -9.67
C GLY A 115 13.24 4.54 -8.55
N LYS A 116 13.11 3.22 -8.43
CA LYS A 116 12.18 2.56 -7.54
C LYS A 116 12.92 1.46 -6.80
N VAL A 117 12.77 1.40 -5.48
CA VAL A 117 13.40 0.37 -4.65
C VAL A 117 12.36 -0.37 -3.83
N ALA A 118 12.61 -1.64 -3.56
CA ALA A 118 11.74 -2.48 -2.77
C ALA A 118 12.54 -3.28 -1.73
N VAL A 119 11.90 -3.60 -0.62
CA VAL A 119 12.41 -4.58 0.36
C VAL A 119 11.44 -5.74 0.50
N ILE A 120 11.91 -6.82 1.11
CA ILE A 120 11.11 -8.03 1.37
C ILE A 120 10.35 -7.83 2.68
N GLY A 121 9.02 -7.97 2.64
CA GLY A 121 8.17 -7.99 3.84
C GLY A 121 8.17 -9.35 4.53
N ASN A 122 7.52 -9.44 5.69
CA ASN A 122 7.44 -10.71 6.42
C ASN A 122 6.51 -11.72 5.72
N HIS A 123 5.52 -11.27 4.94
CA HIS A 123 4.66 -12.16 4.17
C HIS A 123 5.43 -12.76 2.99
N GLU A 124 6.17 -11.95 2.23
CA GLU A 124 7.06 -12.46 1.17
C GLU A 124 8.08 -13.46 1.73
N TYR A 125 8.67 -13.16 2.88
CA TYR A 125 9.66 -14.03 3.52
C TYR A 125 9.09 -15.42 3.85
N ALA A 126 7.83 -15.49 4.29
CA ALA A 126 7.14 -16.75 4.55
C ALA A 126 6.77 -17.53 3.28
N LEU A 127 6.79 -16.88 2.11
CA LEU A 127 6.34 -17.42 0.82
C LEU A 127 7.49 -17.59 -0.19
N LEU A 128 8.76 -17.47 0.22
CA LEU A 128 9.92 -17.54 -0.68
C LEU A 128 9.98 -18.82 -1.54
N ASP A 129 9.43 -19.94 -1.05
CA ASP A 129 9.36 -21.21 -1.79
C ASP A 129 8.21 -21.27 -2.81
N GLN A 130 7.28 -20.31 -2.79
CA GLN A 130 6.04 -20.32 -3.58
C GLN A 130 6.07 -19.37 -4.77
N TYR A 131 6.78 -18.24 -4.67
CA TYR A 131 6.99 -17.33 -5.79
C TYR A 131 8.27 -16.52 -5.63
N ASN A 132 8.83 -16.08 -6.75
CA ASN A 132 9.99 -15.22 -6.75
C ASN A 132 9.56 -13.75 -6.70
N TYR A 133 9.43 -13.22 -5.49
CA TYR A 133 9.12 -11.81 -5.24
C TYR A 133 10.13 -10.88 -5.92
N SER A 134 11.43 -11.21 -5.87
CA SER A 134 12.47 -10.40 -6.49
C SER A 134 12.30 -10.31 -7.99
N ASP A 135 12.01 -11.42 -8.67
CA ASP A 135 11.76 -11.40 -10.12
C ASP A 135 10.54 -10.56 -10.50
N LEU A 136 9.45 -10.66 -9.71
CA LEU A 136 8.24 -9.85 -9.92
C LEU A 136 8.54 -8.36 -9.79
N MET A 137 9.20 -7.96 -8.69
CA MET A 137 9.53 -6.55 -8.45
C MET A 137 10.54 -6.02 -9.46
N ASN A 138 11.54 -6.82 -9.83
CA ASN A 138 12.50 -6.48 -10.88
C ASN A 138 11.80 -6.31 -12.24
N ALA A 139 10.83 -7.17 -12.58
CA ALA A 139 10.02 -7.04 -13.80
C ALA A 139 9.16 -5.77 -13.79
N ALA A 140 8.73 -5.31 -12.60
CA ALA A 140 8.09 -4.02 -12.40
C ALA A 140 9.06 -2.82 -12.41
N GLY A 141 10.37 -3.06 -12.56
CA GLY A 141 11.40 -2.01 -12.55
C GLY A 141 11.73 -1.48 -11.16
N PHE A 142 11.49 -2.26 -10.10
CA PHE A 142 11.99 -1.99 -8.76
C PHE A 142 13.30 -2.73 -8.52
N GLU A 143 14.29 -2.07 -7.94
CA GLU A 143 15.49 -2.71 -7.41
C GLU A 143 15.22 -3.27 -6.01
N VAL A 144 15.31 -4.59 -5.85
CA VAL A 144 15.08 -5.24 -4.55
C VAL A 144 16.35 -5.24 -3.72
N LEU A 145 16.33 -4.54 -2.59
CA LEU A 145 17.46 -4.42 -1.68
C LEU A 145 17.39 -5.52 -0.60
N ILE A 146 18.43 -6.34 -0.50
CA ILE A 146 18.55 -7.42 0.50
C ILE A 146 19.88 -7.25 1.24
N ASN A 147 19.82 -6.68 2.46
CA ASN A 147 21.02 -6.26 3.20
C ASN A 147 21.96 -5.39 2.33
N ASP A 148 21.36 -4.57 1.48
CA ASP A 148 22.07 -3.74 0.51
C ASP A 148 21.53 -2.31 0.55
N TRP A 149 22.16 -1.44 -0.22
CA TRP A 149 21.84 -0.03 -0.31
C TRP A 149 21.90 0.41 -1.77
N LEU A 150 21.07 1.41 -2.10
CA LEU A 150 21.12 2.06 -3.41
C LEU A 150 21.99 3.31 -3.33
N ASP A 151 22.97 3.42 -4.23
CA ASP A 151 23.71 4.65 -4.49
C ASP A 151 22.94 5.52 -5.48
N ILE A 152 22.66 6.77 -5.11
CA ILE A 152 22.07 7.77 -6.02
C ILE A 152 23.12 8.85 -6.20
N SER A 153 24.05 8.62 -7.13
CA SER A 153 25.22 9.47 -7.32
C SER A 153 24.88 10.89 -7.80
N GLU A 154 23.63 11.12 -8.21
CA GLU A 154 23.09 12.41 -8.64
C GLU A 154 22.67 13.34 -7.46
N LEU A 155 22.63 12.83 -6.22
CA LEU A 155 22.25 13.55 -5.00
C LEU A 155 23.43 13.88 -4.09
#